data_AF-A0A2V7ZLL9-F1
#
_entry.id   AF-A0A2V7ZLL9-F1
#
_cell.length_a   1.000
_cell.length_b   1.000
_cell.length_c   1.000
_cell.angle_alpha   90.00
_cell.angle_beta   90.00
_cell.angle_gamma   90.00
#
_symmetry.space_group_name_H-M   'P 1'
#
loop_
_entity.id
_entity.type
_entity.pdbx_description
1 polymer ?
#
loop_
_entity_poly.entity_id
_entity_poly.type
_entity_poly.pdbx_seq_one_letter_code
_entity_poly.pdbx_strand_id
1 'polypeptide(L)'
;MILEEQMRIQFGKTCSVCALTIVCLSTAASSQTPAPAGQAAPPAAAGIVVASPTYTFVPLEITVNRPAADVWKRVGKFCDIGEWLRIPCTITSGKDGEFGAVRSVANEVLVGKTELSYTYTQPVREGRPYNL
;
A
#
# COMPACT_ATOMS: atom_id res chain seq x y z
N MET A 1 72.62 17.34 17.85
CA MET A 1 72.70 16.19 16.92
C MET A 1 71.28 15.84 16.50
N ILE A 2 70.74 16.58 15.51
CA ILE A 2 70.51 16.11 14.12
C ILE A 2 69.15 15.41 13.88
N LEU A 3 68.26 15.24 14.86
CA LEU A 3 66.90 14.71 14.58
C LEU A 3 65.71 15.70 14.66
N GLU A 4 65.91 16.93 15.11
CA GLU A 4 64.82 17.94 15.21
C GLU A 4 64.70 18.86 13.99
N GLU A 5 65.56 18.70 12.97
CA GLU A 5 65.69 19.66 11.85
C GLU A 5 65.09 19.19 10.51
N GLN A 6 64.59 17.94 10.42
CA GLN A 6 64.12 17.37 9.15
C GLN A 6 62.59 17.40 8.96
N MET A 7 61.80 17.64 10.02
CA MET A 7 60.33 17.44 9.96
C MET A 7 59.52 18.73 9.84
N ARG A 8 60.16 19.92 9.80
CA ARG A 8 59.45 21.21 9.73
C ARG A 8 59.61 21.99 8.42
N ILE A 9 60.42 21.50 7.47
CA ILE A 9 60.79 22.28 6.27
C ILE A 9 60.05 21.85 4.98
N GLN A 10 59.23 20.80 5.01
CA GLN A 10 58.47 20.35 3.83
C GLN A 10 57.07 21.00 3.69
N PHE A 11 56.73 21.95 4.57
CA PHE A 11 55.51 22.75 4.47
C PHE A 11 55.81 24.12 3.84
N GLY A 12 55.83 24.17 2.51
CA GLY A 12 55.71 25.42 1.77
C GLY A 12 56.78 25.62 0.71
N LYS A 13 56.32 25.87 -0.53
CA LYS A 13 57.09 26.15 -1.76
C LYS A 13 57.62 24.84 -2.37
N THR A 14 57.18 24.36 -3.53
CA THR A 14 56.90 25.04 -4.80
C THR A 14 56.12 24.05 -5.68
N CYS A 15 54.90 24.35 -6.10
CA CYS A 15 54.59 24.87 -7.44
C CYS A 15 55.26 24.13 -8.61
N SER A 16 54.39 23.68 -9.53
CA SER A 16 54.58 23.66 -10.98
C SER A 16 54.91 22.31 -11.66
N VAL A 17 53.87 21.82 -12.36
CA VAL A 17 53.91 21.25 -13.73
C VAL A 17 54.58 19.88 -13.94
N CYS A 18 53.73 18.90 -14.28
CA CYS A 18 53.86 17.92 -15.38
C CYS A 18 52.84 16.80 -15.12
N ALA A 19 51.62 16.89 -15.64
CA ALA A 19 51.20 16.30 -16.91
C ALA A 19 51.30 14.77 -16.97
N LEU A 20 50.13 14.15 -17.20
CA LEU A 20 49.89 12.80 -17.73
C LEU A 20 49.98 11.63 -16.75
N THR A 21 48.80 11.15 -16.32
CA THR A 21 48.29 9.77 -16.54
C THR A 21 47.27 9.39 -15.45
N ILE A 22 46.03 9.88 -15.56
CA ILE A 22 44.90 9.26 -14.83
C ILE A 22 44.32 8.20 -15.76
N VAL A 23 44.74 6.96 -15.51
CA VAL A 23 44.23 5.74 -16.11
C VAL A 23 42.75 5.56 -15.70
N CYS A 24 41.96 5.26 -16.72
CA CYS A 24 40.52 5.05 -16.75
C CYS A 24 39.95 4.27 -15.55
N LEU A 25 39.18 4.95 -14.70
CA LEU A 25 38.07 4.31 -13.99
C LEU A 25 36.83 4.43 -14.88
N SER A 26 36.47 3.31 -15.51
CA SER A 26 35.23 3.13 -16.26
C SER A 26 34.03 3.20 -15.31
N THR A 27 33.51 4.41 -15.10
CA THR A 27 32.09 4.57 -14.75
C THR A 27 31.27 4.05 -15.93
N ALA A 28 30.51 2.98 -15.71
CA ALA A 28 29.44 2.58 -16.60
C ALA A 28 28.41 3.71 -16.66
N ALA A 29 28.57 4.60 -17.66
CA ALA A 29 27.57 5.60 -17.99
C ALA A 29 26.37 4.86 -18.57
N SER A 30 25.33 4.69 -17.76
CA SER A 30 23.99 4.46 -18.31
C SER A 30 23.66 5.67 -19.16
N SER A 31 23.47 5.47 -20.47
CA SER A 31 22.98 6.51 -21.37
C SER A 31 21.54 6.85 -21.01
N GLN A 32 21.35 7.78 -20.08
CA GLN A 32 20.05 8.39 -19.82
C GLN A 32 19.88 9.60 -20.75
N THR A 33 18.92 9.49 -21.66
CA THR A 33 18.41 10.60 -22.47
C THR A 33 18.02 11.76 -21.54
N PRO A 34 18.36 13.03 -21.84
CA PRO A 34 17.93 14.16 -21.03
C PRO A 34 16.42 14.11 -20.78
N ALA A 35 16.02 14.20 -19.51
CA ALA A 35 14.61 14.27 -19.15
C ALA A 35 13.99 15.48 -19.87
N PRO A 36 12.82 15.34 -20.52
CA PRO A 36 12.10 16.48 -21.05
C PRO A 36 11.88 17.50 -19.93
N ALA A 37 12.15 18.77 -20.21
CA ALA A 37 11.76 19.83 -19.30
C ALA A 37 10.23 19.92 -19.26
N GLY A 38 9.63 19.59 -18.11
CA GLY A 38 8.21 19.79 -17.86
C GLY A 38 7.37 18.52 -17.75
N GLN A 39 7.73 17.61 -16.84
CA GLN A 39 6.72 16.76 -16.20
C GLN A 39 6.57 17.25 -14.76
N ALA A 40 5.38 17.77 -14.44
CA ALA A 40 4.99 17.98 -13.05
C ALA A 40 5.25 16.68 -12.29
N ALA A 41 5.86 16.78 -11.10
CA ALA A 41 6.00 15.62 -10.23
C ALA A 41 4.64 14.91 -10.13
N PRO A 42 4.58 13.57 -10.21
CA PRO A 42 3.34 12.84 -9.98
C PRO A 42 2.71 13.38 -8.69
N PRO A 43 1.39 13.62 -8.65
CA PRO A 43 0.75 14.05 -7.43
C PRO A 43 1.16 13.08 -6.32
N ALA A 44 1.60 13.62 -5.17
CA ALA A 44 1.97 12.80 -4.03
C ALA A 44 0.82 11.83 -3.76
N ALA A 45 1.12 10.53 -3.77
CA ALA A 45 0.12 9.51 -3.50
C ALA A 45 -0.55 9.87 -2.18
N ALA A 46 -1.83 10.26 -2.24
CA ALA A 46 -2.59 10.56 -1.05
C ALA A 46 -2.64 9.26 -0.24
N GLY A 47 -1.95 9.24 0.90
CA GLY A 47 -1.89 8.07 1.75
C GLY A 47 -3.30 7.63 2.09
N ILE A 48 -3.63 6.38 1.73
CA ILE A 48 -4.94 5.77 2.04
C ILE A 48 -5.11 5.51 3.55
N VAL A 49 -4.06 5.79 4.34
CA VAL A 49 -3.96 5.60 5.78
C VAL A 49 -4.20 6.94 6.47
N VAL A 50 -5.27 7.02 7.26
CA VAL A 50 -5.49 8.13 8.20
C VAL A 50 -4.54 7.93 9.39
N ALA A 51 -3.63 8.87 9.63
CA ALA A 51 -2.60 8.76 10.66
C ALA A 51 -3.15 8.64 12.09
N SER A 52 -4.37 9.09 12.34
CA SER A 52 -5.06 9.00 13.63
C SER A 52 -6.55 8.73 13.41
N PRO A 53 -6.93 7.47 13.13
CA PRO A 53 -8.31 7.14 12.82
C PRO A 53 -9.18 7.24 14.08
N THR A 54 -10.41 7.74 13.92
CA THR A 54 -11.46 7.61 14.93
C THR A 54 -12.36 6.46 14.52
N TYR A 55 -12.50 5.46 15.39
CA TYR A 55 -13.40 4.34 15.17
C TYR A 55 -14.72 4.56 15.90
N THR A 56 -15.83 4.19 15.26
CA THR A 56 -17.15 4.16 15.87
C THR A 56 -17.83 2.83 15.54
N PHE A 57 -18.87 2.49 16.28
CA PHE A 57 -19.66 1.27 16.08
C PHE A 57 -21.14 1.63 16.02
N VAL A 58 -21.82 1.18 14.97
CA VAL A 58 -23.25 1.39 14.76
C VAL A 58 -23.95 0.02 14.81
N PRO A 59 -24.55 -0.38 15.94
CA PRO A 59 -25.31 -1.63 16.02
C PRO A 59 -26.62 -1.50 15.25
N LEU A 60 -26.93 -2.49 14.41
CA LEU A 60 -28.20 -2.64 13.73
C LEU A 60 -28.76 -4.02 14.05
N GLU A 61 -29.89 -4.07 14.74
CA GLU A 61 -30.49 -5.32 15.21
C GLU A 61 -32.00 -5.36 14.90
N ILE A 62 -32.49 -6.56 14.61
CA ILE A 62 -33.91 -6.82 14.42
C ILE A 62 -34.27 -8.17 15.04
N THR A 63 -35.38 -8.23 15.75
CA THR A 63 -35.91 -9.48 16.29
C THR A 63 -36.55 -10.32 15.19
N VAL A 64 -36.11 -11.56 15.04
CA VAL A 64 -36.72 -12.54 14.13
C VAL A 64 -37.26 -13.71 14.96
N ASN A 65 -38.56 -13.97 14.86
CA ASN A 65 -39.21 -15.06 15.58
C ASN A 65 -39.01 -16.43 14.88
N ARG A 66 -37.74 -16.81 14.69
CA ARG A 66 -37.31 -18.09 14.07
C ARG A 66 -35.97 -18.54 14.65
N PRO A 67 -35.66 -19.86 14.66
CA PRO A 67 -34.35 -20.36 15.07
C PRO A 67 -33.21 -19.78 14.22
N ALA A 68 -32.07 -19.48 14.86
CA ALA A 68 -30.92 -18.85 14.19
C ALA A 68 -30.40 -19.66 13.00
N ALA A 69 -30.36 -21.00 13.11
CA ALA A 69 -29.94 -21.88 12.01
C ALA A 69 -30.85 -21.76 10.78
N ASP A 70 -32.16 -21.56 10.96
CA ASP A 70 -33.09 -21.40 9.85
C ASP A 70 -33.00 -20.01 9.23
N VAL A 71 -32.78 -18.98 10.04
CA VAL A 71 -32.49 -17.63 9.54
C VAL A 71 -31.18 -17.62 8.75
N TRP A 72 -30.15 -18.29 9.25
CA TRP A 72 -28.84 -18.32 8.62
C TRP A 72 -28.86 -18.98 7.24
N LYS A 73 -29.67 -20.02 7.03
CA LYS A 73 -29.89 -20.61 5.68
C LYS A 73 -30.35 -19.57 4.65
N ARG A 74 -31.04 -18.51 5.09
CA ARG A 74 -31.57 -17.43 4.24
C ARG A 74 -30.61 -16.26 4.07
N VAL A 75 -29.88 -15.86 5.11
CA VAL A 75 -29.07 -14.62 5.13
C VAL A 75 -27.56 -14.85 5.10
N GLY A 76 -27.12 -16.09 5.34
CA GLY A 76 -25.70 -16.42 5.54
C GLY A 76 -24.88 -16.57 4.27
N LYS A 77 -25.51 -16.57 3.08
CA LYS A 77 -24.79 -16.67 1.82
C LYS A 77 -24.25 -15.30 1.40
N PHE A 78 -22.95 -15.25 1.11
CA PHE A 78 -22.23 -13.98 0.98
C PHE A 78 -22.73 -13.11 -0.18
N CYS A 79 -22.98 -13.70 -1.36
CA CYS A 79 -23.51 -12.95 -2.51
C CYS A 79 -25.04 -12.83 -2.58
N ASP A 80 -25.80 -13.48 -1.68
CA ASP A 80 -27.26 -13.30 -1.63
C ASP A 80 -27.62 -11.85 -1.24
N ILE A 81 -26.66 -11.05 -0.74
CA ILE A 81 -26.83 -9.60 -0.52
C ILE A 81 -27.39 -8.87 -1.76
N GLY A 82 -27.06 -9.34 -2.96
CA GLY A 82 -27.53 -8.75 -4.21
C GLY A 82 -29.05 -8.76 -4.36
N GLU A 83 -29.74 -9.72 -3.74
CA GLU A 83 -31.20 -9.78 -3.69
C GLU A 83 -31.78 -8.61 -2.87
N TRP A 84 -31.21 -8.38 -1.69
CA TRP A 84 -31.70 -7.38 -0.73
C TRP A 84 -31.42 -5.95 -1.20
N LEU A 85 -30.25 -5.73 -1.77
CA LEU A 85 -29.82 -4.44 -2.31
C LEU A 85 -30.27 -4.20 -3.76
N ARG A 86 -30.80 -5.23 -4.44
CA ARG A 86 -31.19 -5.20 -5.86
C ARG A 86 -30.02 -4.80 -6.78
N ILE A 87 -28.85 -5.38 -6.53
CA ILE A 87 -27.62 -5.17 -7.31
C ILE A 87 -26.99 -6.52 -7.69
N PRO A 88 -26.23 -6.61 -8.80
CA PRO A 88 -25.48 -7.82 -9.11
C PRO A 88 -24.38 -8.07 -8.06
N CYS A 89 -24.20 -9.34 -7.67
CA CYS A 89 -23.08 -9.79 -6.86
C CYS A 89 -22.41 -10.97 -7.51
N THR A 90 -21.09 -10.91 -7.65
CA THR A 90 -20.26 -12.00 -8.14
C THR A 90 -19.04 -12.14 -7.24
N ILE A 91 -18.56 -13.37 -7.09
CA ILE A 91 -17.26 -13.62 -6.46
C ILE A 91 -16.17 -13.34 -7.50
N THR A 92 -15.26 -12.43 -7.17
CA THR A 92 -14.18 -11.98 -8.05
C THR A 92 -12.86 -12.68 -7.73
N SER A 93 -12.70 -13.23 -6.51
CA SER A 93 -11.56 -14.03 -6.10
C SER A 93 -11.91 -14.96 -4.94
N GLY A 94 -11.18 -16.06 -4.80
CA GLY A 94 -11.40 -17.07 -3.77
C GLY A 94 -12.61 -17.96 -4.02
N LYS A 95 -13.01 -18.73 -3.00
CA LYS A 95 -14.17 -19.61 -3.04
C LYS A 95 -15.34 -18.96 -2.30
N ASP A 96 -16.52 -18.96 -2.90
CA ASP A 96 -17.71 -18.37 -2.29
C ASP A 96 -17.96 -18.91 -0.87
N GLY A 97 -18.31 -18.00 0.04
CA GLY A 97 -18.59 -18.29 1.44
C GLY A 97 -17.38 -18.73 2.27
N GLU A 98 -16.15 -18.67 1.76
CA GLU A 98 -14.94 -18.99 2.53
C GLU A 98 -14.13 -17.75 2.90
N PHE A 99 -13.30 -17.88 3.93
CA PHE A 99 -12.36 -16.83 4.35
C PHE A 99 -11.45 -16.42 3.18
N GLY A 100 -11.35 -15.11 2.94
CA GLY A 100 -10.60 -14.54 1.83
C GLY A 100 -11.36 -14.46 0.50
N ALA A 101 -12.62 -14.88 0.44
CA ALA A 101 -13.48 -14.62 -0.72
C ALA A 101 -13.68 -13.12 -0.92
N VAL A 102 -13.63 -12.67 -2.18
CA VAL A 102 -13.87 -11.27 -2.56
C VAL A 102 -15.13 -11.20 -3.39
N ARG A 103 -16.08 -10.34 -3.00
CA ARG A 103 -17.30 -10.07 -3.79
C ARG A 103 -17.21 -8.73 -4.52
N SER A 104 -17.92 -8.61 -5.63
CA SER A 104 -17.96 -7.40 -6.46
C SER A 104 -18.63 -6.20 -5.77
N VAL A 105 -19.47 -6.45 -4.76
CA VAL A 105 -20.06 -5.39 -3.93
C VAL A 105 -18.96 -4.69 -3.16
N ALA A 106 -18.63 -3.48 -3.59
CA ALA A 106 -17.58 -2.64 -3.04
C ALA A 106 -16.18 -3.29 -2.88
N ASN A 107 -15.88 -4.37 -3.61
CA ASN A 107 -14.68 -5.20 -3.43
C ASN A 107 -14.54 -5.75 -2.00
N GLU A 108 -15.66 -6.08 -1.37
CA GLU A 108 -15.67 -6.57 0.01
C GLU A 108 -15.00 -7.92 0.14
N VAL A 109 -14.19 -8.05 1.19
CA VAL A 109 -13.43 -9.26 1.51
C VAL A 109 -14.06 -9.92 2.73
N LEU A 110 -14.34 -11.22 2.65
CA LEU A 110 -14.78 -12.02 3.79
C LEU A 110 -13.58 -12.27 4.73
N VAL A 111 -13.61 -11.70 5.94
CA VAL A 111 -12.48 -11.70 6.90
C VAL A 111 -12.77 -12.45 8.19
N GLY A 112 -13.93 -13.09 8.30
CA GLY A 112 -14.28 -13.91 9.45
C GLY A 112 -15.53 -14.70 9.19
N LYS A 113 -15.60 -15.90 9.76
CA LYS A 113 -16.73 -16.81 9.60
C LYS A 113 -16.88 -17.67 10.84
N THR A 114 -18.11 -17.86 11.27
CA THR A 114 -18.51 -18.88 12.23
C THR A 114 -19.61 -19.74 11.60
N GLU A 115 -20.24 -20.59 12.40
CA GLU A 115 -21.42 -21.34 11.95
C GLU A 115 -22.58 -20.43 11.53
N LEU A 116 -22.80 -19.30 12.23
CA LEU A 116 -23.99 -18.44 12.10
C LEU A 116 -23.66 -16.96 11.89
N SER A 117 -22.43 -16.63 11.55
CA SER A 117 -22.01 -15.26 11.25
C SER A 117 -20.88 -15.22 10.24
N TYR A 118 -20.76 -14.09 9.54
CA TYR A 118 -19.56 -13.70 8.80
C TYR A 118 -19.28 -12.23 9.08
N THR A 119 -18.02 -11.85 8.93
CA THR A 119 -17.59 -10.45 8.93
C THR A 119 -16.88 -10.15 7.62
N TYR A 120 -17.06 -8.93 7.14
CA TYR A 120 -16.42 -8.45 5.92
C TYR A 120 -15.77 -7.10 6.16
N THR A 121 -14.81 -6.76 5.32
CA THR A 121 -14.22 -5.42 5.26
C THR A 121 -14.41 -4.83 3.87
N GLN A 122 -14.53 -3.51 3.82
CA GLN A 122 -14.49 -2.73 2.60
C GLN A 122 -13.10 -2.11 2.47
N PRO A 123 -12.28 -2.54 1.49
CA PRO A 123 -11.00 -1.92 1.25
C PRO A 123 -11.16 -0.43 0.94
N VAL A 124 -10.25 0.37 1.46
CA VAL A 124 -10.15 1.79 1.11
C VAL A 124 -9.91 1.95 -0.39
N ARG A 125 -10.56 2.94 -1.00
CA ARG A 125 -10.42 3.23 -2.42
C ARG A 125 -9.41 4.36 -2.61
N GLU A 126 -8.47 4.16 -3.53
CA GLU A 126 -7.49 5.19 -3.87
C GLU A 126 -8.18 6.49 -4.32
N GLY A 127 -7.66 7.63 -3.84
CA GLY A 127 -8.14 8.95 -4.22
C GLY A 127 -9.54 9.33 -3.71
N ARG A 128 -10.16 8.52 -2.83
CA ARG A 128 -11.49 8.83 -2.28
C ARG A 128 -11.52 8.74 -0.75
N PRO A 129 -11.95 9.81 -0.05
CA PRO A 129 -12.27 9.73 1.37
C PRO A 129 -13.30 8.64 1.64
N TYR A 130 -13.12 7.91 2.75
CA TYR A 130 -14.10 6.93 3.19
C TYR A 130 -15.38 7.64 3.63
N ASN A 131 -16.51 7.27 3.01
CA ASN A 131 -17.85 7.69 3.39
C ASN A 131 -18.67 6.42 3.61
N LEU A 132 -19.06 6.16 4.86
CA LEU A 132 -19.94 5.05 5.23
C LEU A 132 -21.13 4.94 4.27
#